data_AF-A0A1Y4IE07-F1
#
_entry.id   AF-A0A1Y4IE07-F1
#
_cell.length_a   1.000
_cell.length_b   1.000
_cell.length_c   1.000
_cell.angle_alpha   90.00
_cell.angle_beta   90.00
_cell.angle_gamma   90.00
#
_symmetry.space_group_name_H-M   'P 1'
#
loop_
_entity.id
_entity.type
_entity.pdbx_description
1 polymer ?
#
loop_
_entity_poly.entity_id
_entity_poly.type
_entity_poly.pdbx_seq_one_letter_code
_entity_poly.pdbx_strand_id
1 'polypeptide(L)'
;MSDIPKSKRAHSNLEAHHQALTIRRMIAVELLSSFAYSEKKLEAAIRKQTAHVQDPEHREEVAAAIRSLEDDYACWFIKRHRDRVDDLCCDIAQHLRAANTIWPSYRFEYDDRRNELNQALKCCNQLQDELQYIAEALPADKNRYMNIVLEVEKLFNMVKKLRQSDNRFLKHLKT
;
A
#
# COMPACT_ATOMS: atom_id res chain seq x y z
N MET A 1 29.82 -11.91 13.22
CA MET A 1 29.10 -10.83 12.51
C MET A 1 30.12 -10.12 11.62
N SER A 2 29.87 -9.93 10.33
CA SER A 2 30.89 -9.43 9.38
C SER A 2 31.11 -7.91 9.49
N ASP A 3 32.34 -7.50 9.80
CA ASP A 3 32.84 -6.13 9.96
C ASP A 3 33.03 -5.37 8.63
N ILE A 4 31.96 -5.24 7.85
CA ILE A 4 31.99 -4.37 6.66
C ILE A 4 31.30 -3.05 7.00
N PRO A 5 31.95 -1.87 6.83
CA PRO A 5 31.32 -0.56 7.01
C PRO A 5 30.06 -0.45 6.16
N LYS A 6 28.96 0.13 6.69
CA LYS A 6 27.67 0.22 5.98
C LYS A 6 27.81 0.82 4.56
N SER A 7 28.70 1.79 4.38
CA SER A 7 29.01 2.44 3.09
C SER A 7 29.73 1.54 2.08
N LYS A 8 30.33 0.43 2.53
CA LYS A 8 31.07 -0.54 1.70
C LYS A 8 30.35 -1.89 1.58
N ARG A 9 29.18 -2.05 2.20
CA ARG A 9 28.37 -3.28 2.04
C ARG A 9 27.75 -3.27 0.65
N ALA A 10 27.88 -4.39 -0.06
CA ALA A 10 27.08 -4.59 -1.26
C ALA A 10 25.59 -4.53 -0.87
N HIS A 11 24.81 -3.70 -1.56
CA HIS A 11 23.35 -3.72 -1.42
C HIS A 11 22.88 -5.13 -1.75
N SER A 12 22.10 -5.73 -0.85
CA SER A 12 21.52 -7.04 -1.12
C SER A 12 20.58 -6.93 -2.30
N ASN A 13 20.70 -7.80 -3.30
CA ASN A 13 19.77 -7.85 -4.44
C ASN A 13 18.30 -8.04 -3.97
N LEU A 14 18.10 -8.53 -2.74
CA LEU A 14 16.78 -8.78 -2.14
C LEU A 14 16.28 -7.65 -1.24
N GLU A 15 17.00 -6.54 -1.10
CA GLU A 15 16.63 -5.46 -0.17
C GLU A 15 15.24 -4.89 -0.49
N ALA A 16 14.93 -4.66 -1.76
CA ALA A 16 13.60 -4.20 -2.19
C ALA A 16 12.51 -5.24 -1.90
N HIS A 17 12.81 -6.53 -2.07
CA HIS A 17 11.85 -7.59 -1.77
C HIS A 17 11.57 -7.70 -0.27
N HIS A 18 12.59 -7.61 0.59
CA HIS A 18 12.40 -7.56 2.04
C HIS A 18 11.62 -6.34 2.49
N GLN A 19 11.84 -5.18 1.87
CA GLN A 19 11.08 -3.98 2.12
C GLN A 19 9.60 -4.17 1.74
N ALA A 20 9.29 -4.82 0.61
CA ALA A 20 7.91 -5.17 0.23
C ALA A 20 7.22 -6.06 1.27
N LEU A 21 7.92 -7.08 1.80
CA LEU A 21 7.39 -7.93 2.87
C LEU A 21 7.19 -7.18 4.19
N THR A 22 8.00 -6.16 4.48
CA THR A 22 7.80 -5.28 5.64
C THR A 22 6.55 -4.44 5.48
N ILE A 23 6.35 -3.81 4.32
CA ILE A 23 5.13 -3.05 4.01
C ILE A 23 3.89 -3.93 4.14
N ARG A 24 3.91 -5.15 3.59
CA ARG A 24 2.80 -6.09 3.70
C ARG A 24 2.46 -6.41 5.16
N ARG A 25 3.46 -6.57 6.03
CA ARG A 25 3.25 -6.78 7.48
C ARG A 25 2.61 -5.56 8.15
N MET A 26 3.06 -4.34 7.82
CA MET A 26 2.47 -3.11 8.33
C MET A 26 1.00 -2.98 7.91
N ILE A 27 0.72 -3.25 6.64
CA ILE A 27 -0.64 -3.23 6.09
C ILE A 27 -1.51 -4.28 6.75
N ALA A 28 -1.03 -5.52 6.92
CA ALA A 28 -1.80 -6.56 7.59
C ALA A 28 -2.27 -6.16 9.00
N VAL A 29 -1.43 -5.41 9.74
CA VAL A 29 -1.82 -4.86 11.05
C VAL A 29 -2.96 -3.84 10.92
N GLU A 30 -2.94 -2.98 9.90
CA GLU A 30 -4.04 -2.03 9.65
C GLU A 30 -5.29 -2.68 9.07
N LEU A 31 -5.16 -3.76 8.28
CA LEU A 31 -6.29 -4.55 7.80
C LEU A 31 -7.01 -5.24 8.97
N LEU A 32 -6.26 -5.70 9.98
CA LEU A 32 -6.83 -6.24 11.23
C LEU A 32 -7.52 -5.17 12.08
N SER A 33 -7.08 -3.90 11.97
CA SER A 33 -7.68 -2.76 12.67
C SER A 33 -8.88 -2.14 11.92
N SER A 34 -9.36 -2.80 10.85
CA SER A 34 -10.41 -2.27 9.97
C SER A 34 -10.09 -0.87 9.47
N PHE A 35 -8.85 -0.67 8.99
CA PHE A 35 -8.41 0.61 8.43
C PHE A 35 -8.48 1.77 9.45
N ALA A 36 -8.31 1.47 10.73
CA ALA A 36 -8.43 2.42 11.83
C ALA A 36 -9.77 3.20 11.81
N TYR A 37 -10.86 2.52 11.43
CA TYR A 37 -12.21 3.04 11.51
C TYR A 37 -12.53 3.54 12.93
N SER A 38 -13.08 4.75 13.04
CA SER A 38 -13.32 5.40 14.33
C SER A 38 -14.79 5.69 14.54
N GLU A 39 -15.44 4.88 15.38
CA GLU A 39 -16.82 5.10 15.85
C GLU A 39 -17.00 6.52 16.44
N LYS A 40 -16.00 7.01 17.18
CA LYS A 40 -16.02 8.37 17.73
C LYS A 40 -16.11 9.45 16.65
N LYS A 41 -15.39 9.28 15.54
CA LYS A 41 -15.44 10.23 14.41
C LYS A 41 -16.74 10.11 13.64
N LEU A 42 -17.26 8.89 13.47
CA LEU A 42 -18.59 8.65 12.90
C LEU A 42 -19.67 9.37 13.72
N GLU A 43 -19.72 9.13 15.03
CA GLU A 43 -20.69 9.77 15.93
C GLU A 43 -20.60 11.30 15.90
N ALA A 44 -19.39 11.86 15.81
CA ALA A 44 -19.22 13.30 15.66
C ALA A 44 -19.79 13.83 14.32
N ALA A 45 -19.62 13.07 13.23
CA ALA A 45 -20.18 13.42 11.93
C ALA A 45 -21.72 13.36 11.94
N ILE A 46 -22.30 12.29 12.51
CA ILE A 46 -23.75 12.11 12.64
C ILE A 46 -24.38 13.21 13.49
N ARG A 47 -23.76 13.57 14.63
CA ARG A 47 -24.21 14.70 15.46
C ARG A 47 -24.21 16.01 14.69
N LYS A 48 -23.19 16.25 13.86
CA LYS A 48 -23.12 17.46 13.02
C LYS A 48 -24.20 17.45 11.95
N GLN A 49 -24.46 16.31 11.33
CA GLN A 49 -25.47 16.15 10.28
C GLN A 49 -26.90 16.32 10.82
N THR A 50 -27.18 15.84 12.03
CA THR A 50 -28.51 15.88 12.66
C THR A 50 -28.77 17.12 13.51
N ALA A 51 -27.78 18.01 13.68
CA ALA A 51 -27.87 19.19 14.54
C ALA A 51 -29.03 20.16 14.20
N HIS A 52 -29.50 20.15 12.96
CA HIS A 52 -30.58 21.01 12.47
C HIS A 52 -32.00 20.51 12.84
N VAL A 53 -32.14 19.24 13.23
CA VAL A 53 -33.42 18.65 13.63
C VAL A 53 -33.74 19.08 15.05
N GLN A 54 -34.81 19.85 15.29
CA GLN A 54 -35.10 20.42 16.60
C GLN A 54 -35.68 19.42 17.60
N ASP A 55 -36.54 18.51 17.13
CA ASP A 55 -37.18 17.50 17.96
C ASP A 55 -36.17 16.43 18.41
N PRO A 56 -35.96 16.20 19.73
CA PRO A 56 -35.02 15.22 20.22
C PRO A 56 -35.33 13.77 19.82
N GLU A 57 -36.59 13.35 19.81
CA GLU A 57 -36.96 11.97 19.44
C GLU A 57 -36.71 11.74 17.95
N HIS A 58 -37.24 12.63 17.10
CA HIS A 58 -37.00 12.55 15.67
C HIS A 58 -35.51 12.69 15.30
N ARG A 59 -34.73 13.50 16.04
CA ARG A 59 -33.28 13.60 15.84
C ARG A 59 -32.58 12.27 16.09
N GLU A 60 -32.96 11.54 17.14
CA GLU A 60 -32.36 10.24 17.45
C GLU A 60 -32.78 9.18 16.43
N GLU A 61 -34.03 9.18 15.97
CA GLU A 61 -34.47 8.30 14.88
C GLU A 61 -33.65 8.51 13.59
N VAL A 62 -33.47 9.77 13.19
CA VAL A 62 -32.67 10.12 12.01
C VAL A 62 -31.20 9.74 12.23
N ALA A 63 -30.65 9.98 13.42
CA ALA A 63 -29.28 9.58 13.76
C ALA A 63 -29.10 8.06 13.71
N ALA A 64 -30.06 7.29 14.21
CA ALA A 64 -30.03 5.82 14.18
C ALA A 64 -30.11 5.28 12.74
N ALA A 65 -30.96 5.86 11.89
CA ALA A 65 -31.03 5.52 10.47
C ALA A 65 -29.71 5.79 9.75
N ILE A 66 -29.08 6.95 10.00
CA ILE A 66 -27.78 7.29 9.42
C ILE A 66 -26.70 6.32 9.92
N ARG A 67 -26.65 6.01 11.22
CA ARG A 67 -25.70 5.02 11.78
C ARG A 67 -25.80 3.68 11.06
N SER A 68 -27.01 3.16 10.87
CA SER A 68 -27.21 1.86 10.22
C SER A 68 -26.70 1.87 8.77
N LEU A 69 -27.00 2.92 8.01
CA LEU A 69 -26.56 3.04 6.62
C LEU A 69 -25.04 3.19 6.49
N GLU A 70 -24.44 4.00 7.37
CA GLU A 70 -22.99 4.20 7.41
C GLU A 70 -22.24 2.94 7.83
N ASP A 71 -22.78 2.15 8.76
CA ASP A 71 -22.17 0.88 9.19
C ASP A 71 -22.19 -0.17 8.08
N ASP A 72 -23.32 -0.32 7.37
CA ASP A 72 -23.43 -1.19 6.20
C ASP A 72 -22.43 -0.78 5.09
N TYR A 73 -22.36 0.53 4.81
CA TYR A 73 -21.41 1.09 3.84
C TYR A 73 -19.96 0.84 4.28
N ALA A 74 -19.62 1.14 5.53
CA ALA A 74 -18.28 0.96 6.07
C ALA A 74 -17.87 -0.52 6.02
N CYS A 75 -18.75 -1.45 6.38
CA CYS A 75 -18.48 -2.89 6.34
C CYS A 75 -18.18 -3.37 4.91
N TRP A 76 -19.02 -2.99 3.94
CA TRP A 76 -18.78 -3.31 2.52
C TRP A 76 -17.48 -2.68 2.00
N PHE A 77 -17.26 -1.40 2.30
CA PHE A 77 -16.10 -0.63 1.85
C PHE A 77 -14.81 -1.23 2.41
N ILE A 78 -14.74 -1.44 3.72
CA ILE A 78 -13.57 -2.02 4.40
C ILE A 78 -13.25 -3.39 3.82
N LYS A 79 -14.25 -4.25 3.59
CA LYS A 79 -14.02 -5.58 3.01
C LYS A 79 -13.42 -5.49 1.60
N ARG A 80 -14.03 -4.71 0.70
CA ARG A 80 -13.57 -4.58 -0.69
C ARG A 80 -12.14 -4.01 -0.77
N HIS A 81 -11.87 -2.96 -0.01
CA HIS A 81 -10.59 -2.28 -0.04
C HIS A 81 -9.50 -3.05 0.70
N ARG A 82 -9.87 -3.91 1.67
CA ARG A 82 -8.96 -4.84 2.33
C ARG A 82 -8.38 -5.85 1.35
N ASP A 83 -9.24 -6.50 0.56
CA ASP A 83 -8.81 -7.50 -0.42
C ASP A 83 -7.89 -6.85 -1.45
N ARG A 84 -8.29 -5.71 -1.99
CA ARG A 84 -7.51 -4.97 -2.99
C ARG A 84 -6.13 -4.53 -2.48
N VAL A 85 -6.04 -4.06 -1.23
CA VAL A 85 -4.76 -3.64 -0.64
C VAL A 85 -3.83 -4.84 -0.39
N ASP A 86 -4.34 -5.99 0.06
CA ASP A 86 -3.50 -7.21 0.20
C ASP A 86 -3.04 -7.75 -1.16
N ASP A 87 -3.92 -7.74 -2.17
CA ASP A 87 -3.57 -8.14 -3.55
C ASP A 87 -2.42 -7.28 -4.09
N LEU A 88 -2.51 -5.94 -3.98
CA LEU A 88 -1.45 -5.04 -4.42
C LEU A 88 -0.13 -5.28 -3.68
N CYS A 89 -0.18 -5.59 -2.38
CA CYS A 89 1.02 -5.95 -1.61
C CYS A 89 1.63 -7.26 -2.09
N CYS A 90 0.80 -8.25 -2.40
CA CYS A 90 1.23 -9.53 -2.97
C CYS A 90 1.92 -9.31 -4.31
N ASP A 91 1.29 -8.57 -5.22
CA ASP A 91 1.78 -8.32 -6.57
C ASP A 91 3.15 -7.65 -6.55
N ILE A 92 3.35 -6.63 -5.70
CA ILE A 92 4.66 -5.99 -5.54
C ILE A 92 5.73 -7.03 -5.17
N ALA A 93 5.45 -7.88 -4.17
CA ALA A 93 6.41 -8.89 -3.73
C ALA A 93 6.67 -9.95 -4.80
N GLN A 94 5.64 -10.36 -5.55
CA GLN A 94 5.73 -11.34 -6.63
C GLN A 94 6.54 -10.82 -7.82
N HIS A 95 6.26 -9.60 -8.30
CA HIS A 95 7.02 -8.98 -9.39
C HIS A 95 8.49 -8.78 -9.02
N LEU A 96 8.78 -8.39 -7.77
CA LEU A 96 10.15 -8.30 -7.27
C LEU A 96 10.85 -9.65 -7.20
N ARG A 97 10.13 -10.71 -6.81
CA ARG A 97 10.64 -12.08 -6.81
C ARG A 97 10.93 -12.54 -8.24
N ALA A 98 9.99 -12.36 -9.16
CA ALA A 98 10.11 -12.71 -10.57
C ALA A 98 11.29 -12.00 -11.23
N ALA A 99 11.40 -10.67 -11.08
CA ALA A 99 12.54 -9.91 -11.56
C ALA A 99 13.87 -10.51 -11.08
N ASN A 100 13.98 -10.84 -9.79
CA ASN A 100 15.18 -11.40 -9.18
C ASN A 100 15.54 -12.82 -9.65
N THR A 101 14.61 -13.57 -10.25
CA THR A 101 14.91 -14.87 -10.86
C THR A 101 15.49 -14.76 -12.27
N ILE A 102 15.37 -13.59 -12.91
CA ILE A 102 15.84 -13.37 -14.27
C ILE A 102 17.27 -12.82 -14.21
N TRP A 103 18.20 -13.50 -14.86
CA TRP A 103 19.59 -13.06 -15.03
C TRP A 103 19.86 -12.70 -16.50
N PRO A 104 19.86 -11.41 -16.87
CA PRO A 104 19.93 -11.04 -18.28
C PRO A 104 21.27 -11.41 -18.94
N SER A 105 21.22 -12.43 -19.79
CA SER A 105 22.29 -12.81 -20.70
C SER A 105 21.94 -12.42 -22.14
N TYR A 106 20.65 -12.43 -22.47
CA TYR A 106 20.11 -12.01 -23.76
C TYR A 106 19.20 -10.79 -23.61
N ARG A 107 18.93 -10.12 -24.73
CA ARG A 107 18.11 -8.90 -24.74
C ARG A 107 16.68 -9.14 -24.23
N PHE A 108 16.04 -10.24 -24.62
CA PHE A 108 14.68 -10.54 -24.18
C PHE A 108 14.59 -10.71 -22.65
N GLU A 109 15.56 -11.38 -22.02
CA GLU A 109 15.62 -11.55 -20.56
C GLU A 109 15.79 -10.20 -19.84
N TYR A 110 16.58 -9.29 -20.43
CA TYR A 110 16.71 -7.93 -19.91
C TYR A 110 15.36 -7.20 -19.96
N ASP A 111 14.66 -7.27 -21.09
CA ASP A 111 13.38 -6.61 -21.29
C ASP A 111 12.29 -7.22 -20.38
N ASP A 112 12.29 -8.54 -20.16
CA ASP A 112 11.40 -9.24 -19.24
C ASP A 112 11.63 -8.80 -17.79
N ARG A 113 12.89 -8.82 -17.33
CA ARG A 113 13.24 -8.32 -15.98
C ARG A 113 12.83 -6.86 -15.81
N ARG A 114 13.04 -6.04 -16.84
CA ARG A 114 12.64 -4.63 -16.85
C ARG A 114 11.13 -4.47 -16.72
N ASN A 115 10.36 -5.32 -17.41
CA ASN A 115 8.91 -5.33 -17.34
C ASN A 115 8.42 -5.70 -15.92
N GLU A 116 8.98 -6.73 -15.30
CA GLU A 116 8.65 -7.09 -13.91
C GLU A 116 8.89 -5.92 -12.94
N LEU A 117 10.03 -5.23 -13.05
CA LEU A 117 10.30 -4.05 -12.23
C LEU A 117 9.34 -2.89 -12.52
N ASN A 118 8.87 -2.73 -13.76
CA ASN A 118 7.86 -1.72 -14.09
C ASN A 118 6.50 -2.07 -13.49
N GLN A 119 6.10 -3.35 -13.49
CA GLN A 119 4.87 -3.78 -12.83
C GLN A 119 4.94 -3.55 -11.31
N ALA A 120 6.06 -3.87 -10.67
CA ALA A 120 6.26 -3.55 -9.25
C ALA A 120 6.10 -2.04 -8.96
N LEU A 121 6.64 -1.16 -9.81
CA LEU A 121 6.45 0.29 -9.67
C LEU A 121 4.99 0.71 -9.84
N LYS A 122 4.28 0.11 -10.80
CA LYS A 122 2.85 0.36 -11.04
C LYS A 122 2.03 -0.04 -9.82
N CYS A 123 2.25 -1.22 -9.25
CA CYS A 123 1.56 -1.69 -8.06
C CYS A 123 1.84 -0.78 -6.85
N CYS A 124 3.08 -0.29 -6.67
CA CYS A 124 3.39 0.70 -5.62
C CYS A 124 2.56 1.99 -5.77
N ASN A 125 2.34 2.48 -6.98
CA ASN A 125 1.50 3.67 -7.21
C ASN A 125 0.03 3.36 -6.94
N GLN A 126 -0.48 2.24 -7.45
CA GLN A 126 -1.86 1.81 -7.21
C GLN A 126 -2.14 1.62 -5.71
N LEU A 127 -1.17 1.10 -4.95
CA LEU A 127 -1.28 0.97 -3.49
C LEU A 127 -1.36 2.34 -2.80
N GLN A 128 -0.55 3.31 -3.22
CA GLN A 128 -0.63 4.67 -2.66
C GLN A 128 -1.98 5.33 -2.95
N ASP A 129 -2.46 5.23 -4.19
CA ASP A 129 -3.78 5.77 -4.58
C ASP A 129 -4.90 5.12 -3.77
N GLU A 130 -4.83 3.80 -3.56
CA GLU A 130 -5.81 3.06 -2.78
C GLU A 130 -5.82 3.49 -1.31
N LEU A 131 -4.63 3.60 -0.69
CA LEU A 131 -4.50 4.04 0.71
C LEU A 131 -4.98 5.48 0.88
N GLN A 132 -4.73 6.36 -0.11
CA GLN A 132 -5.23 7.73 -0.11
C GLN A 132 -6.76 7.74 -0.17
N TYR A 133 -7.36 6.95 -1.08
CA TYR A 133 -8.82 6.88 -1.21
C TYR A 133 -9.48 6.37 0.09
N ILE A 134 -8.92 5.33 0.71
CA ILE A 134 -9.41 4.81 1.99
C ILE A 134 -9.34 5.90 3.08
N ALA A 135 -8.23 6.64 3.16
CA ALA A 135 -8.03 7.70 4.14
C ALA A 135 -8.94 8.93 3.94
N GLU A 136 -9.44 9.14 2.72
CA GLU A 136 -10.41 10.19 2.39
C GLU A 136 -11.87 9.74 2.58
N ALA A 137 -12.17 8.49 2.27
CA ALA A 137 -13.52 7.94 2.30
C ALA A 137 -13.97 7.49 3.70
N LEU A 138 -13.05 7.02 4.54
CA LEU A 138 -13.38 6.57 5.90
C LEU A 138 -13.06 7.64 6.95
N PRO A 139 -13.86 7.73 8.03
CA PRO A 139 -13.51 8.52 9.21
C PRO A 139 -12.37 7.85 10.00
N ALA A 140 -11.17 7.84 9.43
CA ALA A 140 -9.99 7.14 9.93
C ALA A 140 -8.90 8.09 10.46
N ASP A 141 -7.92 7.55 11.19
CA ASP A 141 -6.72 8.29 11.61
C ASP A 141 -5.67 8.37 10.48
N LYS A 142 -5.59 9.53 9.82
CA LYS A 142 -4.67 9.79 8.69
C LYS A 142 -3.19 9.58 9.04
N ASN A 143 -2.82 9.73 10.31
CA ASN A 143 -1.42 9.58 10.73
C ASN A 143 -0.92 8.13 10.59
N ARG A 144 -1.81 7.14 10.68
CA ARG A 144 -1.44 5.72 10.53
C ARG A 144 -1.06 5.37 9.10
N TYR A 145 -1.79 5.93 8.12
CA TYR A 145 -1.52 5.74 6.70
C TYR A 145 -0.22 6.40 6.26
N MET A 146 0.11 7.56 6.83
CA MET A 146 1.30 8.33 6.46
C MET A 146 2.58 7.50 6.55
N ASN A 147 2.76 6.74 7.63
CA ASN A 147 3.94 5.89 7.81
C ASN A 147 4.03 4.77 6.76
N ILE A 148 2.89 4.17 6.39
CA ILE A 148 2.84 3.13 5.35
C ILE A 148 3.19 3.74 3.99
N VAL A 149 2.59 4.89 3.66
CA VAL A 149 2.85 5.60 2.40
C VAL A 149 4.34 5.95 2.25
N LEU A 150 4.98 6.44 3.32
CA LEU A 150 6.42 6.73 3.31
C LEU A 150 7.28 5.48 3.05
N GLU A 151 6.93 4.33 3.64
CA GLU A 151 7.64 3.08 3.38
C GLU A 151 7.40 2.55 1.95
N VAL A 152 6.20 2.77 1.38
CA VAL A 152 5.90 2.47 -0.03
C VAL A 152 6.69 3.37 -0.98
N GLU A 153 6.79 4.67 -0.70
CA GLU A 153 7.59 5.60 -1.51
C GLU A 153 9.08 5.25 -1.47
N LYS A 154 9.58 4.88 -0.29
CA LYS A 154 10.94 4.36 -0.13
C LYS A 154 11.16 3.10 -0.98
N LEU A 155 10.22 2.15 -0.96
CA LEU A 155 10.29 0.97 -1.83
C LEU A 155 10.28 1.35 -3.31
N PHE A 156 9.37 2.22 -3.74
CA PHE A 156 9.30 2.71 -5.12
C PHE A 156 10.65 3.27 -5.60
N ASN A 157 11.30 4.07 -4.76
CA ASN A 157 12.63 4.61 -5.04
C ASN A 157 13.72 3.54 -5.07
N MET A 158 13.66 2.51 -4.22
CA MET A 158 14.57 1.36 -4.29
C MET A 158 14.41 0.60 -5.62
N VAL A 159 13.17 0.36 -6.07
CA VAL A 159 12.89 -0.31 -7.35
C VAL A 159 13.37 0.53 -8.53
N LYS A 160 13.18 1.85 -8.50
CA LYS A 160 13.74 2.76 -9.52
C LYS A 160 15.27 2.68 -9.61
N LYS A 161 15.96 2.67 -8.46
CA LYS A 161 17.42 2.52 -8.40
C LYS A 161 17.87 1.16 -8.92
N LEU A 162 17.20 0.08 -8.54
CA LEU A 162 17.47 -1.27 -9.04
C LEU A 162 17.35 -1.32 -10.56
N ARG A 163 16.22 -0.80 -11.07
CA ARG A 163 15.94 -0.68 -12.50
C ARG A 163 17.04 0.10 -13.24
N GLN A 164 17.51 1.22 -12.69
CA GLN A 164 18.63 1.98 -13.27
C GLN A 164 19.94 1.19 -13.24
N SER A 165 20.22 0.47 -12.14
CA SER A 165 21.42 -0.34 -11.99
C SER A 165 21.50 -1.48 -13.00
N ASP A 166 20.35 -2.02 -13.44
CA ASP A 166 20.26 -3.08 -14.45
C ASP A 166 20.81 -2.63 -15.82
N ASN A 167 20.94 -1.33 -16.08
CA ASN A 167 21.57 -0.83 -17.31
C ASN A 167 23.02 -1.33 -17.48
N ARG A 168 23.67 -1.80 -16.40
CA ARG A 168 24.97 -2.48 -16.46
C ARG A 168 24.96 -3.73 -17.36
N PHE A 169 23.82 -4.44 -17.46
CA PHE A 169 23.71 -5.66 -18.24
C PHE A 169 23.83 -5.40 -19.74
N LEU A 170 23.40 -4.22 -20.23
CA LEU A 170 23.37 -3.87 -21.65
C LEU A 170 24.71 -4.06 -22.37
N LYS A 171 25.83 -3.86 -21.67
CA LYS A 171 27.20 -4.01 -22.23
C LYS A 171 27.64 -5.46 -22.39
N HIS A 172 26.92 -6.40 -21.77
CA HIS A 172 27.29 -7.81 -21.65
C HIS A 172 26.25 -8.75 -22.28
N LEU A 173 25.23 -8.19 -22.93
CA LEU A 173 24.21 -8.97 -23.61
C LEU A 173 24.82 -9.69 -24.82
N LYS A 174 24.49 -10.97 -24.93
CA LYS A 174 24.77 -11.77 -26.11
C LYS A 174 23.83 -11.35 -27.24
N THR A 175 24.36 -11.39 -28.46
CA THR A 175 23.63 -11.13 -29.70
C THR A 175 22.86 -12.38 -30.11
#